data_AF-X0ZRN0-F1
#
_entry.id   AF-X0ZRN0-F1
#
_cell.length_a   1.000
_cell.length_b   1.000
_cell.length_c   1.000
_cell.angle_alpha   90.00
_cell.angle_beta   90.00
_cell.angle_gamma   90.00
#
_symmetry.space_group_name_H-M   'P 1'
#
loop_
_entity.id
_entity.type
_entity.pdbx_description
1 polymer ?
#
loop_
_entity_poly.entity_id
_entity_poly.type
_entity_poly.pdbx_seq_one_letter_code
_entity_poly.pdbx_strand_id
1 'polypeptide(L)'
;MNKVVIDTNIYSNAFRGRKEALNILQEYQVILFSPIVIGELLLGFERGSRCHQNVYQLKNILSEDRINIITVTKATAEFYSHIFPDLLKILKDIIMRNRFAARLRTCKLFA
;
A
#
# COMPACT_ATOMS: atom_id res chain seq x y z
N MET A 1 2.07 -22.91 -2.60
CA MET A 1 2.52 -21.67 -3.28
C MET A 1 2.43 -20.53 -2.28
N ASN A 2 3.56 -19.96 -1.87
CA ASN A 2 3.57 -18.84 -0.91
C ASN A 2 3.52 -17.50 -1.67
N LYS A 3 2.54 -16.65 -1.38
CA LYS A 3 2.34 -15.35 -2.03
C LYS A 3 2.23 -14.26 -0.97
N VAL A 4 2.75 -13.07 -1.28
CA VAL A 4 2.65 -11.90 -0.39
C VAL A 4 2.13 -10.69 -1.16
N VAL A 5 1.30 -9.87 -0.52
CA VAL A 5 0.92 -8.55 -1.04
C VAL A 5 1.84 -7.50 -0.43
N ILE A 6 2.48 -6.69 -1.26
CA ILE A 6 3.38 -5.62 -0.82
C ILE A 6 2.59 -4.34 -0.54
N ASP A 7 2.99 -3.65 0.54
CA ASP A 7 2.62 -2.26 0.86
C ASP A 7 3.71 -1.28 0.42
N THR A 8 3.38 0.01 0.27
CA THR A 8 4.32 1.07 -0.12
C THR A 8 5.51 1.20 0.83
N ASN A 9 5.31 0.95 2.12
CA ASN A 9 6.39 0.96 3.12
C ASN A 9 7.40 -0.16 2.90
N ILE A 10 6.91 -1.37 2.56
CA ILE A 10 7.77 -2.53 2.29
C ILE A 10 8.58 -2.30 1.01
N TYR A 11 7.93 -1.80 -0.05
CA TYR A 11 8.64 -1.40 -1.27
C TYR A 11 9.72 -0.35 -0.97
N SER A 12 9.36 0.71 -0.25
CA SER A 12 10.29 1.80 0.07
C SER A 12 11.47 1.32 0.91
N ASN A 13 11.25 0.39 1.85
CA ASN A 13 12.31 -0.17 2.69
C ASN A 13 13.23 -1.11 1.90
N ALA A 14 12.68 -1.99 1.08
CA ALA A 14 13.47 -2.85 0.20
C ALA A 14 14.31 -2.03 -0.79
N PHE A 15 13.72 -1.00 -1.39
CA PHE A 15 14.39 -0.11 -2.35
C PHE A 15 15.50 0.76 -1.70
N ARG A 16 15.36 1.10 -0.42
CA ARG A 16 16.44 1.74 0.37
C ARG A 16 17.57 0.78 0.74
N GLY A 17 17.57 -0.45 0.21
CA GLY A 17 18.60 -1.45 0.43
C GLY A 17 18.57 -2.06 1.82
N ARG A 18 17.45 -1.96 2.55
CA ARG A 18 17.34 -2.63 3.85
C ARG A 18 17.28 -4.13 3.64
N LYS A 19 18.37 -4.82 3.99
CA LYS A 19 18.56 -6.27 3.81
C LYS A 19 17.42 -7.09 4.41
N GLU A 20 16.87 -6.67 5.55
CA GLU A 20 15.74 -7.35 6.20
C GLU A 20 14.51 -7.44 5.29
N ALA A 21 14.13 -6.32 4.66
CA ALA A 21 12.98 -6.30 3.75
C ALA A 21 13.23 -7.16 2.50
N LEU A 22 14.45 -7.14 1.96
CA LEU A 22 14.82 -7.96 0.80
C LEU A 22 14.81 -9.46 1.14
N ASN A 23 15.36 -9.84 2.29
CA ASN A 23 15.42 -11.23 2.74
C ASN A 23 14.00 -11.80 2.94
N ILE A 24 13.12 -11.05 3.60
CA ILE A 24 11.72 -11.46 3.78
C ILE A 24 11.05 -11.63 2.42
N LEU A 25 11.25 -10.69 1.49
CA LEU A 25 10.65 -10.80 0.17
C LEU A 25 11.15 -12.04 -0.55
N GLN A 26 12.45 -12.37 -0.50
CA GLN A 26 13.04 -13.56 -1.14
C GLN A 26 12.38 -14.90 -0.76
N GLU A 27 11.76 -15.00 0.42
CA GLU A 27 11.08 -16.22 0.86
C GLU A 27 9.77 -16.52 0.10
N TYR A 28 9.18 -15.53 -0.58
CA TYR A 28 7.88 -15.68 -1.26
C TYR A 28 8.03 -15.95 -2.75
N GLN A 29 7.36 -16.97 -3.27
CA GLN A 29 7.47 -17.32 -4.70
C GLN A 29 6.79 -16.31 -5.62
N VAL A 30 5.75 -15.61 -5.15
CA VAL A 30 5.03 -14.60 -5.91
C VAL A 30 4.80 -13.38 -5.04
N ILE A 31 5.05 -12.21 -5.60
CA ILE A 31 4.82 -10.92 -4.95
C ILE A 31 3.69 -10.22 -5.70
N LEU A 32 2.72 -9.72 -4.95
CA LEU A 32 1.50 -9.12 -5.47
C LEU A 32 1.50 -7.61 -5.23
N PHE A 33 1.28 -6.84 -6.28
CA PHE A 33 1.10 -5.38 -6.20
C PHE A 33 -0.37 -5.01 -6.39
N SER A 34 -0.89 -4.21 -5.45
CA SER A 34 -2.17 -3.53 -5.66
C SER A 34 -1.98 -2.32 -6.58
N PRO A 35 -2.92 -2.04 -7.51
CA PRO A 35 -2.94 -0.78 -8.28
C PRO A 35 -2.91 0.46 -7.38
N ILE A 36 -3.47 0.37 -6.17
CA ILE A 36 -3.45 1.46 -5.18
C ILE A 36 -2.02 1.74 -4.73
N VAL A 37 -1.26 0.69 -4.39
CA VAL A 37 0.16 0.80 -3.98
C VAL A 37 1.01 1.37 -5.11
N ILE A 38 0.78 0.93 -6.35
CA ILE A 38 1.46 1.49 -7.53
C ILE A 38 1.15 2.99 -7.65
N GLY A 39 -0.12 3.40 -7.50
CA GLY A 39 -0.53 4.80 -7.57
C GLY A 39 0.14 5.67 -6.49
N GLU A 40 0.20 5.18 -5.25
CA GLU A 40 0.89 5.87 -4.15
C GLU A 40 2.40 6.03 -4.41
N LEU A 41 3.05 5.01 -4.97
CA LEU A 41 4.47 5.08 -5.36
C LEU A 41 4.69 6.13 -6.46
N LEU A 42 3.87 6.12 -7.51
CA LEU A 42 3.95 7.10 -8.60
C LEU A 42 3.79 8.53 -8.09
N LEU A 43 2.78 8.77 -7.23
CA LEU A 43 2.59 10.08 -6.58
C LEU A 43 3.81 10.48 -5.74
N GLY A 44 4.39 9.53 -5.00
CA GLY A 44 5.62 9.75 -4.24
C GLY A 44 6.82 10.10 -5.14
N PHE A 45 6.91 9.50 -6.32
CA PHE A 45 7.98 9.75 -7.28
C PHE A 45 7.86 11.14 -7.92
N GLU A 46 6.65 11.57 -8.29
CA GLU A 46 6.40 12.89 -8.86
C GLU A 46 6.85 14.04 -7.94
N ARG A 47 6.72 13.84 -6.62
CA ARG A 47 7.14 14.82 -5.61
C ARG A 47 8.64 14.75 -5.27
N GLY A 48 9.37 13.80 -5.85
CA GLY A 48 10.79 13.56 -5.56
C GLY A 48 11.74 14.07 -6.65
N SER A 49 12.99 14.33 -6.28
CA SER A 49 14.04 14.79 -7.20
C SER A 49 14.53 13.73 -8.21
N ARG A 50 14.08 12.47 -8.08
CA ARG A 50 14.50 11.32 -8.90
C ARG A 50 13.34 10.63 -9.62
N CYS A 51 12.27 11.36 -9.93
CA CYS A 51 11.04 10.83 -10.52
C CYS A 51 11.30 9.84 -11.69
N HIS A 52 12.01 10.29 -12.73
CA HIS A 52 12.29 9.46 -13.92
C HIS A 52 13.01 8.14 -13.59
N GLN A 53 14.01 8.20 -12.69
CA GLN A 53 14.77 7.01 -12.28
C GLN A 53 13.88 6.02 -11.52
N ASN A 54 13.08 6.54 -10.57
CA ASN A 54 12.18 5.73 -9.77
C ASN A 54 11.08 5.07 -10.61
N VAL A 55 10.49 5.81 -11.56
CA VAL A 55 9.49 5.26 -12.48
C VAL A 55 10.09 4.18 -13.38
N TYR A 56 11.29 4.40 -13.91
CA TYR A 56 11.99 3.40 -14.73
C TYR A 56 12.27 2.11 -13.94
N GLN A 57 12.76 2.24 -12.71
CA GLN A 57 13.02 1.08 -11.84
C GLN A 57 11.74 0.35 -11.47
N LEU A 58 10.66 1.07 -11.13
CA LEU A 58 9.37 0.44 -10.85
C LEU A 58 8.87 -0.36 -12.06
N LYS A 59 9.00 0.18 -13.28
CA LYS A 59 8.64 -0.55 -14.51
C LYS A 59 9.44 -1.84 -14.67
N ASN A 60 10.74 -1.81 -14.40
CA ASN A 60 11.59 -3.01 -14.47
C ASN A 60 11.16 -4.06 -13.45
N ILE A 61 10.89 -3.66 -12.21
CA ILE A 61 10.42 -4.58 -11.16
C ILE A 61 9.07 -5.20 -11.55
N LEU A 62 8.12 -4.38 -12.00
CA LEU A 62 6.80 -4.86 -12.40
C LEU A 62 6.83 -5.78 -13.63
N SER A 63 7.95 -5.84 -14.36
CA SER A 63 8.15 -6.74 -15.50
C SER A 63 8.73 -8.11 -15.13
N GLU A 64 9.16 -8.32 -13.89
CA GLU A 64 9.66 -9.61 -13.43
C GLU A 64 8.54 -10.64 -13.31
N ASP A 65 8.76 -11.89 -13.77
CA ASP A 65 7.76 -12.98 -13.75
C ASP A 65 7.18 -13.29 -12.36
N ARG A 66 7.94 -12.97 -11.32
CA ARG A 66 7.58 -13.17 -9.92
C ARG A 66 6.61 -12.11 -9.40
N ILE A 67 6.45 -11.01 -10.12
CA ILE A 67 5.63 -9.87 -9.74
C ILE A 67 4.30 -9.91 -10.51
N ASN A 68 3.20 -9.97 -9.78
CA ASN A 68 1.87 -9.91 -10.37
C ASN A 68 1.09 -8.70 -9.84
N ILE A 69 0.41 -8.00 -10.74
CA ILE A 69 -0.52 -6.94 -10.37
C ILE A 69 -1.90 -7.55 -10.13
N ILE A 70 -2.44 -7.36 -8.92
CA ILE A 70 -3.77 -7.87 -8.58
C ILE A 70 -4.85 -6.89 -9.04
N THR A 71 -6.03 -7.42 -9.36
CA THR A 71 -7.19 -6.59 -9.71
C THR A 71 -8.00 -6.25 -8.46
N VAL A 72 -8.31 -4.97 -8.27
CA VAL A 72 -9.32 -4.55 -7.29
C VAL A 72 -10.69 -4.77 -7.92
N THR A 73 -11.50 -5.62 -7.30
CA THR A 73 -12.82 -6.02 -7.82
C THR A 73 -13.94 -5.61 -6.87
N LYS A 74 -15.20 -5.83 -7.28
CA LYS A 74 -16.37 -5.64 -6.41
C LYS A 74 -16.23 -6.42 -5.09
N ALA A 75 -15.75 -7.65 -5.15
CA ALA A 75 -15.53 -8.48 -3.96
C ALA A 75 -14.52 -7.84 -2.99
N THR A 76 -13.46 -7.21 -3.51
CA THR A 76 -12.51 -6.44 -2.69
C THR A 76 -13.18 -5.26 -2.00
N ALA A 77 -14.08 -4.55 -2.70
CA ALA A 77 -14.82 -3.42 -2.15
C ALA A 77 -15.85 -3.86 -1.09
N GLU A 78 -16.57 -4.95 -1.32
CA GLU A 78 -17.50 -5.54 -0.35
C GLU A 78 -16.76 -5.97 0.92
N PHE A 79 -15.64 -6.70 0.78
CA PHE A 79 -14.81 -7.10 1.91
C PHE A 79 -14.29 -5.88 2.70
N TYR A 80 -13.81 -4.85 2.00
CA TYR A 80 -13.38 -3.61 2.63
C TYR A 80 -14.50 -2.94 3.43
N SER A 81 -15.73 -2.93 2.91
CA SER A 81 -16.89 -2.36 3.61
C SER A 81 -17.21 -3.06 4.94
N HIS A 82 -16.84 -4.33 5.08
CA HIS A 82 -17.02 -5.09 6.32
C HIS A 82 -15.93 -4.80 7.36
N ILE A 83 -14.69 -4.55 6.95
CA ILE A 83 -13.56 -4.32 7.89
C ILE A 83 -13.44 -2.86 8.29
N PHE A 84 -13.74 -1.93 7.38
CA PHE A 84 -13.52 -0.51 7.61
C PHE A 84 -14.24 0.09 8.84
N PRO A 85 -15.47 -0.33 9.19
CA PRO A 85 -16.16 0.15 10.40
C PRO A 85 -15.38 -0.13 11.69
N ASP A 86 -14.77 -1.31 11.80
CA ASP A 86 -13.96 -1.68 12.97
C ASP A 86 -12.70 -0.83 13.06
N LEU A 87 -12.05 -0.58 11.92
CA LEU A 87 -10.90 0.32 11.84
C LEU A 87 -11.28 1.75 12.26
N LEU A 88 -12.45 2.25 11.82
CA LEU A 88 -12.95 3.57 12.24
C LEU A 88 -13.21 3.66 13.73
N LYS A 89 -13.69 2.58 14.36
CA LYS A 89 -13.90 2.53 15.80
C LYS A 89 -12.58 2.67 16.55
N ILE A 90 -11.57 1.90 16.15
CA ILE A 90 -10.22 1.97 16.74
C ILE A 90 -9.61 3.37 16.53
N LEU A 91 -9.74 3.93 15.33
CA LEU A 91 -9.22 5.26 15.03
C LEU A 91 -9.90 6.35 15.87
N LYS A 92 -11.23 6.26 16.06
CA LYS A 92 -11.96 7.16 16.95
C LYS A 92 -11.44 7.04 18.38
N ASP A 93 -11.20 5.83 18.88
CA ASP A 93 -10.66 5.64 20.23
C ASP A 93 -9.25 6.22 20.38
N ILE A 94 -8.38 6.06 19.37
CA ILE A 94 -7.03 6.65 19.35
C ILE A 94 -7.11 8.17 19.32
N ILE A 95 -7.95 8.75 18.46
CA ILE A 95 -8.14 10.21 18.35
C ILE A 95 -8.75 10.80 19.62
N MET A 96 -9.72 10.12 20.24
CA MET A 96 -10.37 10.58 21.47
C MET A 96 -9.44 10.51 22.68
N ARG A 97 -8.52 9.52 22.71
CA ARG A 97 -7.47 9.40 23.73
C ARG A 97 -6.36 10.44 23.54
N ASN A 98 -5.95 10.69 22.30
CA ASN A 98 -4.96 11.69 21.95
C ASN A 98 -5.67 13.03 21.67
N ARG A 99 -5.97 13.81 22.72
CA ARG A 99 -6.69 15.11 22.73
C ARG A 99 -6.10 16.25 21.84
N PHE A 100 -5.47 15.95 20.70
CA PHE A 100 -4.99 16.92 19.71
C PHE A 100 -5.54 16.75 18.28
N ALA A 101 -6.27 15.67 17.96
CA ALA A 101 -6.82 15.50 16.61
C ALA A 101 -8.28 15.98 16.50
N ALA A 102 -8.47 17.28 16.67
CA ALA A 102 -9.71 17.91 16.22
C ALA A 102 -9.82 17.75 14.69
N ARG A 103 -10.99 17.33 14.21
CA ARG A 103 -11.50 17.55 12.83
C ARG A 103 -11.25 16.45 11.79
N LEU A 104 -11.52 15.19 12.11
CA LEU A 104 -12.03 14.24 11.11
C LEU A 104 -13.56 14.24 11.18
N ARG A 105 -14.18 15.24 10.52
CA ARG A 105 -15.62 15.16 10.19
C ARG A 105 -15.77 13.97 9.24
N THR A 106 -16.42 12.91 9.72
CA THR A 106 -16.90 11.81 8.89
C THR A 106 -17.69 12.38 7.71
N CYS A 107 -17.17 12.19 6.50
CA CYS A 107 -17.91 12.47 5.28
C CYS A 107 -19.20 11.66 5.28
N LYS A 108 -20.34 12.37 5.35
CA LYS A 108 -21.55 11.93 4.67
C LYS A 108 -21.26 12.01 3.17
N LEU A 109 -20.72 10.95 2.59
CA LEU A 109 -20.91 10.67 1.17
C LEU A 109 -21.71 9.37 1.12
N PHE A 110 -22.70 9.30 0.23
CA PHE A 110 -23.82 8.35 0.18
C PHE A 110 -25.05 8.76 1.02
N ALA A 111 -25.61 9.93 0.71
CA ALA A 111 -27.05 10.21 0.79
C ALA A 111 -27.39 11.19 -0.35
#